data_AF-A0A6L7EYE9-F1
#
_entry.id   AF-A0A6L7EYE9-F1
#
_cell.length_a   1.000
_cell.length_b   1.000
_cell.length_c   1.000
_cell.angle_alpha   90.00
_cell.angle_beta   90.00
_cell.angle_gamma   90.00
#
_symmetry.space_group_name_H-M   'P 1'
#
loop_
_entity.id
_entity.type
_entity.pdbx_description
1 polymer ?
#
loop_
_entity_poly.entity_id
_entity_poly.type
_entity_poly.pdbx_seq_one_letter_code
_entity_poly.pdbx_strand_id
1 'polypeptide(L)'
;MPGSGTPPRVFGEDRVRRLRWVVTVVLAVVGLLALLSALVLARGGDGATLAGLIGLGCALVVGAAGGTALRLLPEAGRPAKRACVATALLTIVAGILLLGTWLAFVLPLTGVGLLFLTLVEDPDA
;
A
#
# COMPACT_ATOMS: atom_id res chain seq x y z
N MET A 1 -38.71 7.98 -15.26
CA MET A 1 -37.36 8.58 -15.36
C MET A 1 -36.34 7.53 -14.95
N PRO A 2 -35.45 7.08 -15.85
CA PRO A 2 -34.39 6.15 -15.49
C PRO A 2 -33.43 6.88 -14.55
N GLY A 3 -33.29 6.36 -13.33
CA GLY A 3 -32.36 6.89 -12.34
C GLY A 3 -30.95 6.91 -12.92
N SER A 4 -30.32 8.08 -12.90
CA SER A 4 -28.92 8.25 -13.27
C SER A 4 -28.09 7.25 -12.47
N GLY A 5 -27.64 6.20 -13.16
CA GLY A 5 -26.88 5.07 -12.61
C GLY A 5 -25.46 5.44 -12.24
N THR A 6 -25.28 6.45 -11.40
CA THR A 6 -24.03 6.61 -10.67
C THR A 6 -23.90 5.38 -9.75
N PRO A 7 -22.88 4.53 -9.96
CA PRO A 7 -22.69 3.38 -9.09
C PRO A 7 -22.56 3.86 -7.63
N PRO A 8 -23.10 3.10 -6.66
CA PRO A 8 -23.08 3.51 -5.27
C PRO A 8 -21.63 3.75 -4.83
N ARG A 9 -21.34 4.99 -4.43
CA ARG A 9 -20.03 5.37 -3.89
C ARG A 9 -19.87 4.64 -2.55
N VAL A 10 -18.74 3.96 -2.39
CA VAL A 10 -18.40 3.18 -1.17
C VAL A 10 -17.62 4.03 -0.18
N PHE A 11 -17.08 5.17 -0.61
CA PHE A 11 -16.28 6.08 0.21
C PHE A 11 -16.80 7.52 0.10
N GLY A 12 -16.90 8.22 1.23
CA GLY A 12 -17.10 9.67 1.25
C GLY A 12 -15.88 10.43 0.72
N GLU A 13 -16.07 11.67 0.27
CA GLU A 13 -14.99 12.50 -0.32
C GLU A 13 -13.85 12.77 0.67
N ASP A 14 -14.18 12.97 1.96
CA ASP A 14 -13.19 13.13 3.03
C ASP A 14 -12.34 11.87 3.24
N ARG A 15 -12.96 10.70 3.08
CA ARG A 15 -12.26 9.41 3.19
C ARG A 15 -11.34 9.18 2.02
N VAL A 16 -11.77 9.50 0.79
CA VAL A 16 -10.90 9.43 -0.41
C VAL A 16 -9.66 10.30 -0.23
N ARG A 17 -9.80 11.51 0.32
CA ARG A 17 -8.66 12.40 0.59
C ARG A 17 -7.69 11.81 1.62
N ARG A 18 -8.19 11.24 2.72
CA ARG A 18 -7.37 10.59 3.76
C ARG A 18 -6.67 9.34 3.21
N LEU A 19 -7.41 8.49 2.50
CA LEU A 19 -6.88 7.25 1.92
C LEU A 19 -5.81 7.55 0.87
N ARG A 20 -6.01 8.59 0.04
CA ARG A 20 -4.99 9.06 -0.91
C ARG A 20 -3.71 9.53 -0.20
N TRP A 21 -3.83 10.27 0.90
CA TRP A 21 -2.68 10.68 1.71
C TRP A 21 -1.92 9.47 2.29
N VAL A 22 -2.65 8.52 2.86
CA VAL A 22 -2.07 7.32 3.48
C VAL A 22 -1.38 6.45 2.43
N VAL A 23 -2.02 6.20 1.28
CA VAL A 23 -1.39 5.45 0.19
C VAL A 23 -0.15 6.18 -0.34
N THR A 24 -0.16 7.52 -0.38
CA THR A 24 1.02 8.30 -0.77
C THR A 24 2.17 8.11 0.23
N VAL A 25 1.88 8.12 1.53
CA VAL A 25 2.88 7.82 2.58
C VAL A 25 3.41 6.40 2.45
N VAL A 26 2.56 5.40 2.20
CA VAL A 26 2.98 4.02 1.91
C VAL A 26 3.95 3.98 0.73
N LEU A 27 3.61 4.64 -0.38
CA LEU A 27 4.48 4.69 -1.55
C LEU A 27 5.80 5.40 -1.29
N ALA A 28 5.81 6.45 -0.46
CA ALA A 28 7.05 7.12 -0.07
C ALA A 28 7.96 6.19 0.76
N VAL A 29 7.40 5.46 1.73
CA VAL A 29 8.13 4.46 2.54
C VAL A 29 8.66 3.33 1.65
N VAL A 30 7.84 2.84 0.72
CA VAL A 30 8.21 1.81 -0.25
C VAL A 30 9.30 2.30 -1.21
N GLY A 31 9.24 3.56 -1.65
CA GLY A 31 10.29 4.18 -2.47
C GLY A 31 11.62 4.27 -1.72
N LEU A 32 11.59 4.64 -0.45
CA LEU A 32 12.78 4.63 0.41
C LEU A 32 13.34 3.22 0.58
N LEU A 33 12.48 2.21 0.79
CA LEU A 33 12.87 0.81 0.83
C LEU A 33 13.58 0.38 -0.46
N ALA A 34 13.00 0.69 -1.63
CA ALA A 34 13.60 0.38 -2.93
C ALA A 34 14.99 1.00 -3.09
N LEU A 35 15.15 2.27 -2.69
CA LEU A 35 16.42 2.98 -2.74
C LEU A 35 17.47 2.32 -1.83
N LEU A 36 17.11 2.00 -0.59
CA LEU A 36 18.01 1.33 0.35
C LEU A 36 18.40 -0.07 -0.17
N SER A 37 17.45 -0.84 -0.68
CA SER A 37 17.71 -2.14 -1.32
C SER A 37 18.66 -2.03 -2.50
N ALA A 38 18.50 -1.03 -3.36
CA ALA A 38 19.39 -0.78 -4.49
C ALA A 38 20.82 -0.41 -4.02
N LEU A 39 20.95 0.40 -2.97
CA LEU A 39 22.25 0.74 -2.38
C LEU A 39 22.94 -0.46 -1.74
N VAL A 40 22.19 -1.34 -1.07
CA VAL A 40 22.71 -2.58 -0.50
C VAL A 40 23.23 -3.50 -1.61
N LEU A 41 22.48 -3.65 -2.70
CA LEU A 41 22.91 -4.42 -3.87
C LEU A 41 24.16 -3.83 -4.52
N ALA A 42 24.23 -2.51 -4.64
CA ALA A 42 25.38 -1.82 -5.22
C ALA A 42 26.67 -1.99 -4.39
N ARG A 43 26.57 -2.22 -3.08
CA ARG A 43 27.74 -2.46 -2.20
C ARG A 43 28.27 -3.90 -2.21
N GLY A 44 27.56 -4.86 -2.83
CA GLY A 44 28.11 -6.16 -3.21
C GLY A 44 28.64 -7.05 -2.08
N GLY A 45 27.82 -7.33 -1.06
CA GLY A 45 28.15 -8.33 -0.02
C GLY A 45 27.25 -9.57 -0.09
N ASP A 46 27.82 -10.78 -0.08
CA ASP A 46 27.09 -12.03 -0.36
C ASP A 46 25.84 -12.26 0.51
N GLY A 47 25.90 -11.93 1.81
CA GLY A 47 24.75 -11.98 2.71
C GLY A 47 23.76 -10.82 2.56
N ALA A 48 24.23 -9.68 2.02
CA ALA A 48 23.45 -8.46 1.85
C ALA A 48 22.68 -8.44 0.52
N THR A 49 23.17 -9.18 -0.50
CA THR A 49 22.55 -9.27 -1.83
C THR A 49 21.15 -9.89 -1.76
N LEU A 50 20.97 -10.96 -0.99
CA LEU A 50 19.67 -11.62 -0.81
C LEU A 50 18.65 -10.69 -0.14
N ALA A 51 19.05 -10.00 0.93
CA ALA A 51 18.21 -9.01 1.61
C ALA A 51 17.86 -7.82 0.69
N GLY A 52 18.82 -7.37 -0.11
CA GLY A 52 18.62 -6.34 -1.14
C GLY A 52 17.58 -6.76 -2.18
N LEU A 53 17.68 -7.99 -2.73
CA LEU A 53 16.72 -8.53 -3.69
C LEU A 53 15.31 -8.68 -3.10
N ILE A 54 15.20 -9.23 -1.89
CA ILE A 54 13.90 -9.39 -1.20
C ILE A 54 13.25 -8.02 -0.97
N GLY A 55 14.02 -7.04 -0.47
CA GLY A 55 13.51 -5.69 -0.24
C GLY A 55 13.08 -4.99 -1.53
N LEU A 56 13.85 -5.15 -2.62
CA LEU A 56 13.49 -4.60 -3.93
C LEU A 56 12.21 -5.26 -4.48
N GLY A 57 12.09 -6.58 -4.37
CA GLY A 57 10.91 -7.33 -4.78
C GLY A 57 9.66 -6.90 -4.01
N CYS A 58 9.76 -6.77 -2.69
CA CYS A 58 8.69 -6.25 -1.85
C CYS A 58 8.30 -4.83 -2.27
N ALA A 59 9.28 -3.97 -2.51
CA ALA A 59 9.02 -2.58 -2.88
C ALA A 59 8.31 -2.48 -4.25
N LEU A 60 8.68 -3.30 -5.23
CA LEU A 60 8.02 -3.34 -6.53
C LEU A 60 6.57 -3.82 -6.41
N VAL A 61 6.32 -4.89 -5.66
CA VAL A 61 4.98 -5.46 -5.49
C VAL A 61 4.07 -4.49 -4.75
N VAL A 62 4.51 -3.95 -3.61
CA VAL A 62 3.72 -2.99 -2.82
C VAL A 62 3.56 -1.67 -3.58
N GLY A 63 4.59 -1.22 -4.30
CA GLY A 63 4.54 -0.02 -5.12
C GLY A 63 3.52 -0.12 -6.25
N ALA A 64 3.48 -1.25 -6.97
CA ALA A 64 2.48 -1.52 -8.00
C ALA A 64 1.06 -1.59 -7.42
N ALA A 65 0.88 -2.25 -6.27
CA ALA A 65 -0.41 -2.32 -5.59
C ALA A 65 -0.88 -0.93 -5.10
N GLY A 66 -0.02 -0.16 -4.44
CA GLY A 66 -0.34 1.21 -4.01
C GLY A 66 -0.62 2.16 -5.17
N GLY A 67 0.13 2.03 -6.28
CA GLY A 67 -0.12 2.79 -7.50
C GLY A 67 -1.47 2.48 -8.14
N THR A 68 -1.87 1.20 -8.18
CA THR A 68 -3.20 0.81 -8.65
C THR A 68 -4.30 1.28 -7.70
N ALA A 69 -4.10 1.21 -6.39
CA ALA A 69 -5.02 1.76 -5.40
C ALA A 69 -5.23 3.28 -5.59
N LEU A 70 -4.17 4.06 -5.79
CA LEU A 70 -4.26 5.50 -6.10
C LEU A 70 -5.03 5.79 -7.39
N ARG A 71 -4.85 4.96 -8.42
CA ARG A 71 -5.57 5.13 -9.69
C ARG A 71 -7.05 4.82 -9.58
N LEU A 72 -7.43 3.86 -8.74
CA LEU A 72 -8.83 3.43 -8.57
C LEU A 72 -9.58 4.25 -7.52
N LEU A 73 -8.88 4.93 -6.62
CA LEU A 73 -9.45 5.79 -5.59
C LEU A 73 -10.47 6.85 -6.05
N PRO A 74 -10.27 7.53 -7.22
CA PRO A 74 -11.25 8.50 -7.74
C PRO A 74 -12.60 7.88 -8.11
N GLU A 75 -12.64 6.59 -8.44
CA GLU A 75 -13.89 5.88 -8.76
C GLU A 75 -14.71 5.56 -7.50
N ALA A 76 -14.10 5.65 -6.31
CA ALA A 76 -14.70 5.44 -4.98
C ALA A 76 -15.59 4.18 -4.86
N GLY A 77 -15.38 3.18 -5.72
CA GLY A 77 -16.23 1.99 -5.82
C GLY A 77 -15.63 0.75 -5.14
N ARG A 78 -16.35 -0.37 -5.27
CA ARG A 78 -15.89 -1.71 -4.86
C ARG A 78 -14.49 -2.10 -5.38
N PRO A 79 -14.07 -1.79 -6.63
CA PRO A 79 -12.71 -2.11 -7.08
C PRO A 79 -11.63 -1.34 -6.31
N ALA A 80 -11.87 -0.08 -5.95
CA ALA A 80 -10.95 0.71 -5.14
C ALA A 80 -10.77 0.12 -3.73
N LYS A 81 -11.87 -0.33 -3.11
CA LYS A 81 -11.82 -1.03 -1.80
C LYS A 81 -10.98 -2.31 -1.88
N ARG A 82 -11.19 -3.14 -2.91
CA ARG A 82 -10.41 -4.38 -3.10
C ARG A 82 -8.93 -4.10 -3.32
N ALA A 83 -8.58 -3.09 -4.13
CA ALA A 83 -7.19 -2.72 -4.38
C ALA A 83 -6.50 -2.21 -3.10
N CYS A 84 -7.19 -1.41 -2.29
CA CYS A 84 -6.65 -0.95 -1.01
C CYS A 84 -6.46 -2.10 -0.02
N VAL A 85 -7.43 -3.01 0.12
CA VAL A 85 -7.28 -4.21 0.97
C VAL A 85 -6.13 -5.09 0.49
N ALA A 86 -6.01 -5.33 -0.82
CA ALA A 86 -4.90 -6.09 -1.39
C ALA A 86 -3.55 -5.43 -1.09
N THR A 87 -3.47 -4.10 -1.24
CA THR A 87 -2.27 -3.32 -0.91
C THR A 87 -1.91 -3.44 0.57
N ALA A 88 -2.90 -3.33 1.48
CA ALA A 88 -2.70 -3.49 2.91
C ALA A 88 -2.12 -4.87 3.25
N LEU A 89 -2.72 -5.95 2.72
CA LEU A 89 -2.26 -7.31 2.93
C LEU A 89 -0.85 -7.53 2.39
N LEU A 90 -0.56 -7.06 1.18
CA LEU A 90 0.77 -7.14 0.58
C LEU A 90 1.81 -6.38 1.43
N THR A 91 1.44 -5.24 2.00
CA THR A 91 2.32 -4.47 2.88
C THR A 91 2.62 -5.24 4.17
N ILE A 92 1.63 -5.91 4.76
CA ILE A 92 1.81 -6.74 5.95
C ILE A 92 2.73 -7.92 5.65
N VAL A 93 2.47 -8.65 4.56
CA VAL A 93 3.29 -9.80 4.14
C VAL A 93 4.73 -9.38 3.83
N ALA A 94 4.91 -8.25 3.15
CA ALA A 94 6.23 -7.68 2.89
C ALA A 94 6.99 -7.36 4.19
N GLY A 95 6.30 -6.83 5.20
CA GLY A 95 6.90 -6.60 6.52
C GLY A 95 7.37 -7.89 7.21
N ILE A 96 6.60 -8.98 7.09
CA ILE A 96 6.97 -10.30 7.62
C ILE A 96 8.19 -10.85 6.87
N LEU A 97 8.24 -10.72 5.54
CA LEU A 97 9.39 -11.15 4.74
C LEU A 97 10.68 -10.40 5.07
N LEU A 98 10.57 -9.22 5.68
CA LEU A 98 11.69 -8.37 6.11
C LEU A 98 12.02 -8.52 7.60
N LEU A 99 11.48 -9.54 8.29
CA LEU A 99 11.76 -9.85 9.70
C LEU A 99 13.27 -9.89 9.97
N GLY A 100 13.70 -9.13 11.00
CA GLY A 100 15.12 -8.90 11.30
C GLY A 100 15.64 -7.52 10.85
N THR A 101 14.81 -6.72 10.18
CA THR A 101 15.09 -5.30 9.88
C THR A 101 14.13 -4.38 10.63
N TRP A 102 14.52 -3.12 10.86
CA TRP A 102 13.63 -2.11 11.44
C TRP A 102 12.36 -1.87 10.59
N LEU A 103 12.42 -2.17 9.30
CA LEU A 103 11.32 -2.09 8.34
C LEU A 103 10.22 -3.13 8.58
N ALA A 104 10.54 -4.24 9.26
CA ALA A 104 9.57 -5.25 9.67
C ALA A 104 8.49 -4.70 10.61
N PHE A 105 8.73 -3.56 11.26
CA PHE A 105 7.74 -2.89 12.10
C PHE A 105 6.92 -1.86 11.33
N VAL A 106 7.55 -1.11 10.42
CA VAL A 106 6.90 -0.01 9.71
C VAL A 106 5.90 -0.52 8.68
N LEU A 107 6.25 -1.55 7.91
CA LEU A 107 5.38 -2.08 6.86
C LEU A 107 4.08 -2.67 7.41
N PRO A 108 4.08 -3.58 8.42
CA PRO A 108 2.85 -4.11 8.98
C PRO A 108 2.02 -3.05 9.67
N LEU A 109 2.63 -2.10 10.39
CA LEU A 109 1.90 -1.00 11.02
C LEU A 109 1.15 -0.15 9.98
N THR A 110 1.83 0.18 8.87
CA THR A 110 1.22 0.97 7.80
C THR A 110 0.16 0.16 7.04
N GLY A 111 0.41 -1.14 6.81
CA GLY A 111 -0.56 -2.07 6.22
C GLY A 111 -1.83 -2.22 7.07
N VAL A 112 -1.68 -2.36 8.39
CA VAL A 112 -2.81 -2.41 9.33
C VAL A 112 -3.57 -1.08 9.35
N GLY A 113 -2.87 0.07 9.37
CA GLY A 113 -3.50 1.38 9.28
C GLY A 113 -4.31 1.56 8.00
N LEU A 114 -3.79 1.07 6.87
CA LEU A 114 -4.49 1.08 5.60
C LEU A 114 -5.70 0.14 5.64
N LEU A 115 -5.55 -1.09 6.16
CA LEU A 115 -6.64 -2.06 6.33
C LEU A 115 -7.77 -1.46 7.18
N PHE A 116 -7.44 -0.85 8.31
CA PHE A 116 -8.39 -0.20 9.20
C PHE A 116 -9.17 0.90 8.48
N LEU A 117 -8.49 1.81 7.78
CA LEU A 117 -9.14 2.87 7.00
C LEU A 117 -10.00 2.33 5.84
N THR A 118 -9.65 1.15 5.31
CA THR A 118 -10.43 0.53 4.24
C THR A 118 -11.65 -0.24 4.75
N LEU A 119 -11.58 -0.79 5.98
CA LEU A 119 -12.61 -1.65 6.57
C LEU A 119 -13.58 -0.91 7.48
N VAL A 120 -13.16 0.20 8.11
CA VAL A 120 -14.07 1.05 8.87
C VAL A 120 -15.21 1.49 7.94
N GLU A 121 -16.45 1.23 8.31
CA GLU A 121 -17.61 1.74 7.57
C GLU A 121 -17.66 3.27 7.65
N ASP A 122 -18.06 3.93 6.56
CA ASP A 122 -18.41 5.35 6.61
C ASP A 122 -19.83 5.44 7.19
N PRO A 123 -20.05 6.15 8.31
CA PRO A 123 -21.41 6.41 8.80
C PRO A 123 -22.20 7.30 7.83
N ASP A 124 -21.52 7.94 6.88
CA ASP A 124 -22.05 8.93 5.94
C ASP A 124 -22.12 8.44 4.47
N ALA A 125 -21.87 7.15 4.20
CA ALA A 125 -21.89 6.54 2.85
C ALA A 125 -23.23 5.88 2.49
#